data_AF-A0A3G2G8S2-F1
#
_entry.id   AF-A0A3G2G8S2-F1
#
_cell.length_a   1.000
_cell.length_b   1.000
_cell.length_c   1.000
_cell.angle_alpha   90.00
_cell.angle_beta   90.00
_cell.angle_gamma   90.00
#
_symmetry.space_group_name_H-M   'P 1'
#
loop_
_entity.id
_entity.type
_entity.pdbx_description
1 polymer ?
#
loop_
_entity_poly.entity_id
_entity_poly.type
_entity_poly.pdbx_seq_one_letter_code
_entity_poly.pdbx_strand_id
1 'polypeptide(L)'
;MKFFTLIFLLKIILVFSQTSEEKYILSKNFIYLAKMDAYKKDYQSSNNRYGKAFKLHKVEDSNDLLDAASVAFEINNRKLAKEYIVEAIVGYNAPKEFVLEYKGLQKFKKDQIFTDIEVNYENYVEEYYKSKKSIAAYIEVEKLIEKDQNIRNLHINITKKLPRNIKDKKRLDSIFNQQMIEVDSITTNSLIEITKKYGYQDKGWIILWHQRGQEYKNENSKFWKFFKPLIKKEIENGNLHKSFFAMFDDEYEIINSGKQVYGTYSDYFEVYPIKDISGIDARLKQIGFPPLLYDKLIYGKKLPEGYTLTEDQLYQELLSRVKGYD
;
A
#
# COMPACT_ATOMS: atom_id res chain seq x y z
N MET A 1 27.82 42.85 2.70
CA MET A 1 26.96 42.36 1.60
C MET A 1 27.24 40.91 1.20
N LYS A 2 28.48 40.50 0.91
CA LYS A 2 28.80 39.12 0.47
C LYS A 2 28.42 37.99 1.45
N PHE A 3 28.44 38.25 2.76
CA PHE A 3 28.10 37.24 3.79
C PHE A 3 26.59 36.99 3.91
N PHE A 4 25.76 38.03 3.74
CA PHE A 4 24.30 37.92 3.75
C PHE A 4 23.77 37.21 2.50
N THR A 5 24.40 37.40 1.34
CA THR A 5 24.06 36.68 0.10
C THR A 5 24.37 35.18 0.20
N LEU A 6 25.46 34.81 0.89
CA LEU A 6 25.84 33.41 1.09
C LEU A 6 24.88 32.67 2.04
N ILE A 7 24.44 33.33 3.13
CA ILE A 7 23.44 32.77 4.06
C ILE A 7 22.07 32.63 3.38
N PHE A 8 21.71 33.55 2.48
CA PHE A 8 20.46 33.47 1.70
C PHE A 8 20.50 32.32 0.68
N LEU A 9 21.63 32.11 0.00
CA LEU A 9 21.83 30.98 -0.92
C LEU A 9 21.87 29.62 -0.20
N LEU A 10 22.46 29.53 0.99
CA LEU A 10 22.45 28.31 1.81
C LEU A 10 21.05 27.94 2.33
N LYS A 11 20.20 28.93 2.65
CA LYS A 11 18.79 28.68 2.99
C LYS A 11 17.99 28.19 1.79
N ILE A 12 18.27 28.67 0.58
CA ILE A 12 17.60 28.19 -0.64
C ILE A 12 18.00 26.73 -0.93
N ILE A 13 19.27 26.35 -0.75
CA ILE A 13 19.72 24.97 -1.01
C ILE A 13 19.12 23.96 0.00
N LEU A 14 18.95 24.36 1.28
CA LEU A 14 18.33 23.51 2.30
C LEU A 14 16.79 23.41 2.17
N VAL A 15 16.14 24.36 1.51
CA VAL A 15 14.69 24.31 1.24
C VAL A 15 14.35 23.39 0.05
N PHE A 16 15.33 23.04 -0.79
CA PHE A 16 15.08 22.31 -2.06
C PHE A 16 15.68 20.91 -2.17
N SER A 17 16.29 20.36 -1.11
CA SER A 17 16.77 18.96 -1.14
C SER A 17 15.96 18.10 -0.16
N GLN A 18 14.68 17.90 -0.46
CA GLN A 18 13.94 16.79 0.17
C GLN A 18 14.57 15.47 -0.26
N THR A 19 14.79 14.57 0.70
CA THR A 19 15.19 13.19 0.40
C THR A 19 14.08 12.47 -0.37
N SER A 20 14.41 11.37 -1.05
CA SER A 20 13.39 10.57 -1.74
C SER A 20 12.33 10.03 -0.77
N GLU A 21 12.74 9.64 0.44
CA GLU A 21 11.82 9.23 1.52
C GLU A 21 10.86 10.37 1.91
N GLU A 22 11.38 11.59 2.11
CA GLU A 22 10.56 12.75 2.47
C GLU A 22 9.54 13.11 1.40
N LYS A 23 9.92 13.03 0.12
CA LYS A 23 9.00 13.24 -1.01
C LYS A 23 7.89 12.22 -1.03
N TYR A 24 8.20 10.97 -0.73
CA TYR A 24 7.20 9.90 -0.65
C TYR A 24 6.22 10.15 0.49
N ILE A 25 6.72 10.44 1.69
CA ILE A 25 5.88 10.76 2.86
C ILE A 25 4.97 11.96 2.55
N LEU A 26 5.52 13.01 1.95
CA LEU A 26 4.75 14.19 1.57
C LEU A 26 3.69 13.88 0.51
N SER A 27 4.02 13.05 -0.48
CA SER A 27 3.06 12.57 -1.49
C SER A 27 1.88 11.84 -0.82
N LYS A 28 2.13 10.91 0.11
CA LYS A 28 1.06 10.22 0.86
C LYS A 28 0.23 11.18 1.70
N ASN A 29 0.84 12.17 2.35
CA ASN A 29 0.10 13.19 3.09
C ASN A 29 -0.81 14.02 2.19
N PHE A 30 -0.37 14.37 0.97
CA PHE A 30 -1.23 15.01 -0.02
C PHE A 30 -2.38 14.11 -0.46
N ILE A 31 -2.16 12.80 -0.64
CA ILE A 31 -3.21 11.85 -0.99
C ILE A 31 -4.26 11.75 0.12
N TYR A 32 -3.84 11.62 1.38
CA TYR A 32 -4.76 11.59 2.52
C TYR A 32 -5.61 12.85 2.58
N LEU A 33 -4.97 14.01 2.41
CA LEU A 33 -5.67 15.28 2.44
C LEU A 33 -6.58 15.48 1.21
N ALA A 34 -6.21 14.96 0.03
CA ALA A 34 -7.05 14.98 -1.16
C ALA A 34 -8.33 14.15 -0.95
N LYS A 35 -8.20 12.93 -0.44
CA LYS A 35 -9.35 12.06 -0.10
C LYS A 35 -10.26 12.72 0.94
N MET A 36 -9.68 13.43 1.91
CA MET A 36 -10.44 14.18 2.91
C MET A 36 -11.19 15.37 2.29
N ASP A 37 -10.61 16.10 1.33
CA ASP A 37 -11.35 17.13 0.59
C ASP A 37 -12.50 16.55 -0.24
N ALA A 38 -12.26 15.44 -0.92
CA ALA A 38 -13.29 14.75 -1.69
C ALA A 38 -14.44 14.28 -0.79
N TYR A 39 -14.12 13.77 0.41
CA TYR A 39 -15.11 13.46 1.45
C TYR A 39 -15.95 14.69 1.83
N LYS A 40 -15.32 15.86 1.95
CA LYS A 40 -15.98 17.15 2.19
C LYS A 40 -16.60 17.78 0.93
N LYS A 41 -16.57 17.09 -0.22
CA LYS A 41 -17.04 17.53 -1.54
C LYS A 41 -16.31 18.75 -2.11
N ASP A 42 -15.12 19.07 -1.62
CA ASP A 42 -14.23 20.06 -2.23
C ASP A 42 -13.38 19.38 -3.32
N TYR A 43 -14.03 19.06 -4.44
CA TYR A 43 -13.39 18.34 -5.54
C TYR A 43 -12.28 19.15 -6.23
N GLN A 44 -12.34 20.49 -6.16
CA GLN A 44 -11.30 21.34 -6.75
C GLN A 44 -10.00 21.26 -5.93
N SER A 45 -10.08 21.39 -4.61
CA SER A 45 -8.92 21.23 -3.72
C SER A 45 -8.39 19.80 -3.78
N SER A 46 -9.29 18.80 -3.77
CA SER A 46 -8.92 17.39 -3.92
C SER A 46 -8.12 17.14 -5.21
N ASN A 47 -8.60 17.62 -6.35
CA ASN A 47 -7.91 17.46 -7.63
C ASN A 47 -6.50 18.09 -7.61
N ASN A 48 -6.38 19.29 -7.04
CA ASN A 48 -5.09 19.97 -6.92
C ASN A 48 -4.11 19.18 -6.04
N ARG A 49 -4.59 18.59 -4.93
CA ARG A 49 -3.76 17.82 -4.00
C ARG A 49 -3.32 16.48 -4.59
N TYR A 50 -4.17 15.77 -5.33
CA TYR A 50 -3.74 14.61 -6.12
C TYR A 50 -2.65 14.99 -7.13
N GLY A 51 -2.86 16.08 -7.88
CA GLY A 51 -1.87 16.57 -8.84
C GLY A 51 -0.52 16.92 -8.20
N LYS A 52 -0.50 17.42 -6.96
CA LYS A 52 0.75 17.64 -6.20
C LYS A 52 1.37 16.33 -5.75
N ALA A 53 0.57 15.41 -5.20
CA ALA A 53 1.05 14.11 -4.73
C ALA A 53 1.78 13.34 -5.83
N PHE A 54 1.17 13.24 -7.01
CA PHE A 54 1.69 12.45 -8.13
C PHE A 54 2.92 13.08 -8.80
N LYS A 55 3.18 14.39 -8.58
CA LYS A 55 4.42 15.05 -9.00
C LYS A 55 5.58 14.80 -8.03
N LEU A 56 5.28 14.58 -6.75
CA LEU A 56 6.30 14.38 -5.72
C LEU A 56 6.85 12.95 -5.73
N HIS A 57 5.99 11.98 -5.99
CA HIS A 57 6.34 10.56 -5.98
C HIS A 57 5.40 9.77 -6.89
N LYS A 58 5.87 8.64 -7.42
CA LYS A 58 5.01 7.71 -8.19
C LYS A 58 3.85 7.22 -7.32
N VAL A 59 2.72 6.89 -7.94
CA VAL A 59 1.58 6.35 -7.18
C VAL A 59 1.94 4.95 -6.63
N GLU A 60 1.31 4.52 -5.56
CA GLU A 60 1.54 3.18 -4.99
C GLU A 60 0.71 2.11 -5.70
N ASP A 61 -0.54 2.45 -6.02
CA ASP A 61 -1.50 1.53 -6.60
C ASP A 61 -2.50 2.23 -7.53
N SER A 62 -3.36 1.44 -8.14
CA SER A 62 -4.43 1.91 -9.00
C SER A 62 -5.59 2.57 -8.26
N ASN A 63 -5.80 2.32 -6.96
CA ASN A 63 -6.91 2.90 -6.21
C ASN A 63 -6.78 4.42 -6.12
N ASP A 64 -5.58 4.92 -5.79
CA ASP A 64 -5.34 6.36 -5.66
C ASP A 64 -5.56 7.09 -7.01
N LEU A 65 -5.23 6.45 -8.14
CA LEU A 65 -5.50 6.96 -9.48
C LEU A 65 -6.99 6.94 -9.83
N LEU A 66 -7.72 5.87 -9.50
CA LEU A 66 -9.15 5.78 -9.77
C LEU A 66 -9.97 6.73 -8.89
N ASP A 67 -9.53 6.98 -7.65
CA ASP A 67 -10.08 8.04 -6.80
C ASP A 67 -9.83 9.43 -7.42
N ALA A 68 -8.60 9.71 -7.89
CA ALA A 68 -8.29 10.95 -8.57
C ALA A 68 -9.09 11.12 -9.88
N ALA A 69 -9.32 10.04 -10.63
CA ALA A 69 -10.17 10.03 -11.81
C ALA A 69 -11.62 10.39 -11.47
N SER A 70 -12.17 9.80 -10.40
CA SER A 70 -13.51 10.13 -9.89
C SER A 70 -13.63 11.62 -9.58
N VAL A 71 -12.65 12.18 -8.88
CA VAL A 71 -12.59 13.62 -8.58
C VAL A 71 -12.48 14.47 -9.85
N ALA A 72 -11.66 14.07 -10.82
CA ALA A 72 -11.54 14.77 -12.09
C ALA A 72 -12.87 14.78 -12.88
N PHE A 73 -13.66 13.71 -12.81
CA PHE A 73 -15.01 13.69 -13.37
C PHE A 73 -15.95 14.69 -12.69
N GLU A 74 -15.89 14.82 -11.35
CA GLU A 74 -16.72 15.75 -10.57
C GLU A 74 -16.52 17.21 -11.00
N ILE A 75 -15.29 17.58 -11.36
CA ILE A 75 -14.94 18.92 -11.84
C ILE A 75 -15.04 19.07 -13.36
N ASN A 76 -15.69 18.12 -14.04
CA ASN A 76 -15.85 18.10 -15.50
C ASN A 76 -14.54 18.03 -16.32
N ASN A 77 -13.42 17.60 -15.71
CA ASN A 77 -12.16 17.42 -16.42
C ASN A 77 -12.02 15.99 -16.95
N ARG A 78 -12.76 15.71 -18.04
CA ARG A 78 -12.82 14.39 -18.70
C ARG A 78 -11.46 13.92 -19.21
N LYS A 79 -10.64 14.83 -19.74
CA LYS A 79 -9.29 14.52 -20.23
C LYS A 79 -8.42 13.96 -19.10
N LEU A 80 -8.34 14.68 -17.97
CA LEU A 80 -7.55 14.26 -16.82
C LEU A 80 -8.08 12.97 -16.19
N ALA A 81 -9.41 12.80 -16.14
CA ALA A 81 -10.00 11.56 -15.66
C ALA A 81 -9.58 10.34 -16.51
N LYS A 82 -9.57 10.48 -17.85
CA LYS A 82 -9.07 9.45 -18.76
C LYS A 82 -7.59 9.18 -18.54
N GLU A 83 -6.76 10.21 -18.38
CA GLU A 83 -5.32 10.07 -18.10
C GLU A 83 -5.09 9.24 -16.83
N TYR A 84 -5.80 9.52 -15.74
CA TYR A 84 -5.68 8.73 -14.51
C TYR A 84 -6.16 7.29 -14.64
N ILE A 85 -7.25 7.03 -15.38
CA ILE A 85 -7.71 5.65 -15.62
C ILE A 85 -6.68 4.87 -16.45
N VAL A 86 -6.14 5.48 -17.50
CA VAL A 86 -5.12 4.84 -18.35
C VAL A 86 -3.87 4.55 -17.52
N GLU A 87 -3.41 5.48 -16.69
CA GLU A 87 -2.26 5.27 -15.80
C GLU A 87 -2.51 4.14 -14.80
N ALA A 88 -3.74 3.99 -14.29
CA ALA A 88 -4.09 2.87 -13.41
C ALA A 88 -3.89 1.51 -14.11
N ILE A 89 -4.11 1.45 -15.42
CA ILE A 89 -3.90 0.23 -16.22
C ILE A 89 -2.43 0.09 -16.63
N VAL A 90 -1.85 1.09 -17.27
CA VAL A 90 -0.48 1.05 -17.82
C VAL A 90 0.59 1.01 -16.73
N GLY A 91 0.38 1.71 -15.60
CA GLY A 91 1.31 1.73 -14.48
C GLY A 91 1.19 0.52 -13.55
N TYR A 92 -0.06 0.05 -13.32
CA TYR A 92 -0.38 -0.87 -12.22
C TYR A 92 -1.13 -2.14 -12.63
N ASN A 93 -1.42 -2.31 -13.93
CA ASN A 93 -2.17 -3.44 -14.47
C ASN A 93 -3.51 -3.66 -13.76
N ALA A 94 -4.22 -2.55 -13.50
CA ALA A 94 -5.56 -2.61 -12.92
C ALA A 94 -6.49 -3.47 -13.79
N PRO A 95 -7.13 -4.52 -13.24
CA PRO A 95 -8.02 -5.38 -14.01
C PRO A 95 -9.18 -4.61 -14.65
N LYS A 96 -9.60 -5.02 -15.85
CA LYS A 96 -10.67 -4.36 -16.61
C LYS A 96 -11.94 -4.23 -15.78
N GLU A 97 -12.40 -5.34 -15.20
CA GLU A 97 -13.62 -5.35 -14.40
C GLU A 97 -13.47 -4.46 -13.17
N PHE A 98 -12.30 -4.42 -12.55
CA PHE A 98 -12.04 -3.55 -11.41
C PHE A 98 -12.13 -2.06 -11.78
N VAL A 99 -11.56 -1.66 -12.92
CA VAL A 99 -11.65 -0.28 -13.43
C VAL A 99 -13.08 0.10 -13.78
N LEU A 100 -13.80 -0.75 -14.52
CA LEU A 100 -15.17 -0.48 -14.98
C LEU A 100 -16.18 -0.49 -13.84
N GLU A 101 -15.97 -1.34 -12.83
CA GLU A 101 -16.85 -1.48 -11.67
C GLU A 101 -16.39 -0.64 -10.46
N TYR A 102 -15.37 0.21 -10.63
CA TYR A 102 -14.85 1.02 -9.52
C TYR A 102 -15.94 1.91 -8.91
N LYS A 103 -16.15 1.80 -7.59
CA LYS A 103 -17.28 2.42 -6.89
C LYS A 103 -17.36 3.94 -7.13
N GLY A 104 -16.22 4.63 -7.09
CA GLY A 104 -16.14 6.08 -7.30
C GLY A 104 -16.49 6.52 -8.74
N LEU A 105 -16.43 5.61 -9.71
CA LEU A 105 -16.65 5.88 -11.13
C LEU A 105 -18.05 5.46 -11.61
N GLN A 106 -18.81 4.71 -10.80
CA GLN A 106 -20.10 4.13 -11.22
C GLN A 106 -21.11 5.14 -11.75
N LYS A 107 -21.13 6.36 -11.22
CA LYS A 107 -22.04 7.41 -11.71
C LYS A 107 -21.68 7.97 -13.09
N PHE A 108 -20.44 7.74 -13.55
CA PHE A 108 -19.92 8.23 -14.82
C PHE A 108 -19.84 7.14 -15.89
N LYS A 109 -20.24 5.90 -15.61
CA LYS A 109 -20.07 4.74 -16.50
C LYS A 109 -20.68 4.85 -17.90
N LYS A 110 -21.60 5.80 -18.11
CA LYS A 110 -22.20 6.09 -19.42
C LYS A 110 -21.40 7.10 -20.25
N ASP A 111 -20.35 7.68 -19.69
CA ASP A 111 -19.44 8.58 -20.40
C ASP A 111 -18.65 7.80 -21.46
N GLN A 112 -18.46 8.41 -22.63
CA GLN A 112 -17.78 7.79 -23.78
C GLN A 112 -16.36 7.31 -23.44
N ILE A 113 -15.72 7.90 -22.43
CA ILE A 113 -14.41 7.45 -21.94
C ILE A 113 -14.42 5.96 -21.59
N PHE A 114 -15.49 5.42 -21.01
CA PHE A 114 -15.53 4.01 -20.62
C PHE A 114 -15.55 3.07 -21.83
N THR A 115 -16.27 3.45 -22.89
CA THR A 115 -16.23 2.74 -24.18
C THR A 115 -14.82 2.78 -24.77
N ASP A 116 -14.16 3.93 -24.75
CA ASP A 116 -12.78 4.07 -25.25
C ASP A 116 -11.79 3.19 -24.46
N ILE A 117 -11.91 3.17 -23.12
CA ILE A 117 -11.07 2.35 -22.25
C ILE A 117 -11.28 0.87 -22.55
N GLU A 118 -12.53 0.43 -22.70
CA GLU A 118 -12.84 -0.97 -23.00
C GLU A 118 -12.25 -1.43 -24.34
N VAL A 119 -12.37 -0.60 -25.39
CA VAL A 119 -11.83 -0.92 -26.72
C VAL A 119 -10.30 -0.98 -26.74
N ASN A 120 -9.62 -0.16 -25.93
CA ASN A 120 -8.16 -0.06 -25.92
C ASN A 120 -7.50 -0.83 -24.77
N TYR A 121 -8.27 -1.54 -23.95
CA TYR A 121 -7.78 -2.14 -22.70
C TYR A 121 -6.57 -3.06 -22.92
N GLU A 122 -6.64 -3.97 -23.91
CA GLU A 122 -5.54 -4.90 -24.20
C GLU A 122 -4.26 -4.18 -24.61
N ASN A 123 -4.36 -3.06 -25.35
CA ASN A 123 -3.19 -2.25 -25.72
C ASN A 123 -2.53 -1.63 -24.48
N TYR A 124 -3.32 -1.15 -23.52
CA TYR A 124 -2.80 -0.60 -22.27
C TYR A 124 -2.12 -1.69 -21.40
N VAL A 125 -2.66 -2.91 -21.40
CA VAL A 125 -2.02 -4.05 -20.73
C VAL A 125 -0.69 -4.41 -21.39
N GLU A 126 -0.60 -4.38 -22.72
CA GLU A 126 0.68 -4.57 -23.41
C GLU A 126 1.72 -3.51 -23.02
N GLU A 127 1.31 -2.24 -22.92
CA GLU A 127 2.17 -1.14 -22.48
C GLU A 127 2.70 -1.36 -21.05
N TYR A 128 1.86 -1.87 -20.14
CA TYR A 128 2.29 -2.23 -18.79
C TYR A 128 3.42 -3.26 -18.78
N TYR A 129 3.35 -4.29 -19.62
CA TYR A 129 4.42 -5.30 -19.68
C TYR A 129 5.69 -4.76 -20.36
N LYS A 130 5.54 -3.89 -21.37
CA LYS A 130 6.66 -3.22 -22.05
C LYS A 130 7.39 -2.25 -21.13
N SER A 131 6.72 -1.65 -20.14
CA SER A 131 7.33 -0.70 -19.20
C SER A 131 8.19 -1.35 -18.12
N LYS A 132 8.17 -2.68 -17.99
CA LYS A 132 8.93 -3.39 -16.95
C LYS A 132 10.44 -3.27 -17.18
N LYS A 133 11.14 -2.78 -16.16
CA LYS A 133 12.62 -2.73 -16.12
C LYS A 133 13.26 -4.08 -16.44
N SER A 134 12.64 -5.18 -15.99
CA SER A 134 13.03 -6.55 -16.34
C SER A 134 11.80 -7.44 -16.36
N ILE A 135 11.31 -7.77 -17.57
CA ILE A 135 10.21 -8.73 -17.73
C ILE A 135 10.59 -10.12 -17.20
N ALA A 136 11.87 -10.50 -17.31
CA ALA A 136 12.37 -11.76 -16.77
C ALA A 136 12.25 -11.81 -15.24
N ALA A 137 12.68 -10.76 -14.53
CA ALA A 137 12.55 -10.68 -13.07
C ALA A 137 11.08 -10.72 -12.64
N TYR A 138 10.20 -9.99 -13.36
CA TYR A 138 8.77 -10.02 -13.12
C TYR A 138 8.20 -11.44 -13.23
N ILE A 139 8.47 -12.14 -14.35
CA ILE A 139 7.99 -13.50 -14.57
C ILE A 139 8.54 -14.48 -13.52
N GLU A 140 9.82 -14.35 -13.13
CA GLU A 140 10.41 -15.18 -12.10
C GLU A 140 9.69 -15.01 -10.75
N VAL A 141 9.37 -13.77 -10.35
CA VAL A 141 8.61 -13.50 -9.11
C VAL A 141 7.16 -13.99 -9.19
N GLU A 142 6.47 -13.78 -10.32
CA GLU A 142 5.11 -14.29 -10.53
C GLU A 142 5.04 -15.80 -10.34
N LYS A 143 6.01 -16.54 -10.89
CA LYS A 143 6.08 -18.01 -10.72
C LYS A 143 6.25 -18.42 -9.26
N LEU A 144 6.99 -17.64 -8.45
CA LEU A 144 7.11 -17.91 -7.02
C LEU A 144 5.80 -17.68 -6.28
N ILE A 145 5.11 -16.58 -6.60
CA ILE A 145 3.81 -16.25 -6.01
C ILE A 145 2.78 -17.30 -6.40
N GLU A 146 2.71 -17.69 -7.66
CA GLU A 146 1.78 -18.72 -8.14
C GLU A 146 2.03 -20.06 -7.41
N LYS A 147 3.29 -20.47 -7.27
CA LYS A 147 3.65 -21.68 -6.53
C LYS A 147 3.21 -21.60 -5.06
N ASP A 148 3.46 -20.47 -4.40
CA ASP A 148 3.07 -20.20 -3.01
C ASP A 148 1.54 -20.21 -2.81
N GLN A 149 0.80 -19.58 -3.73
CA GLN A 149 -0.65 -19.45 -3.66
C GLN A 149 -1.37 -20.75 -4.03
N ASN A 150 -0.84 -21.53 -4.96
CA ASN A 150 -1.46 -22.79 -5.39
C ASN A 150 -1.60 -23.79 -4.24
N ILE A 151 -0.58 -23.96 -3.39
CA ILE A 151 -0.67 -24.86 -2.24
C ILE A 151 -1.69 -24.38 -1.20
N ARG A 152 -1.76 -23.07 -0.96
CA ARG A 152 -2.72 -22.44 -0.03
C ARG A 152 -4.15 -22.56 -0.54
N ASN A 153 -4.38 -22.28 -1.81
CA ASN A 153 -5.68 -22.42 -2.46
C ASN A 153 -6.15 -23.87 -2.48
N LEU A 154 -5.24 -24.83 -2.74
CA LEU A 154 -5.56 -26.25 -2.68
C LEU A 154 -6.01 -26.65 -1.26
N HIS A 155 -5.28 -26.23 -0.23
CA HIS A 155 -5.65 -26.47 1.18
C HIS A 155 -7.05 -25.93 1.49
N ILE A 156 -7.33 -24.68 1.13
CA ILE A 156 -8.64 -24.04 1.34
C ILE A 156 -9.74 -24.82 0.61
N ASN A 157 -9.53 -25.17 -0.65
CA ASN A 157 -10.53 -25.83 -1.49
C ASN A 157 -10.85 -27.26 -1.02
N ILE A 158 -9.86 -28.01 -0.56
CA ILE A 158 -10.09 -29.34 0.00
C ILE A 158 -10.77 -29.22 1.37
N THR A 159 -10.27 -28.36 2.25
CA THR A 159 -10.79 -28.22 3.63
C THR A 159 -12.24 -27.73 3.65
N LYS A 160 -12.64 -26.86 2.71
CA LYS A 160 -14.04 -26.43 2.55
C LYS A 160 -15.00 -27.57 2.19
N LYS A 161 -14.51 -28.61 1.50
CA LYS A 161 -15.34 -29.75 1.02
C LYS A 161 -15.44 -30.88 2.04
N LEU A 162 -14.63 -30.89 3.09
CA LEU A 162 -14.58 -31.97 4.06
C LEU A 162 -15.63 -31.80 5.18
N PRO A 163 -16.26 -32.89 5.64
CA PRO A 163 -17.07 -32.87 6.85
C PRO A 163 -16.20 -32.44 8.04
N ARG A 164 -16.75 -31.68 8.99
CA ARG A 164 -16.04 -31.12 10.16
C ARG A 164 -15.48 -32.15 11.15
N ASN A 165 -15.40 -33.44 10.80
CA ASN A 165 -14.89 -34.47 11.70
C ASN A 165 -13.43 -34.16 12.09
N ILE A 166 -13.19 -34.04 13.38
CA ILE A 166 -12.08 -33.29 13.97
C ILE A 166 -10.72 -33.98 13.75
N LYS A 167 -10.68 -35.29 13.46
CA LYS A 167 -9.43 -36.05 13.26
C LYS A 167 -8.87 -35.94 11.83
N ASP A 168 -9.71 -36.11 10.81
CA ASP A 168 -9.25 -36.07 9.41
C ASP A 168 -8.83 -34.65 9.01
N LYS A 169 -9.55 -33.63 9.50
CA LYS A 169 -9.18 -32.23 9.29
C LYS A 169 -7.80 -31.91 9.90
N LYS A 170 -7.55 -32.31 11.16
CA LYS A 170 -6.25 -32.06 11.82
C LYS A 170 -5.09 -32.75 11.09
N ARG A 171 -5.28 -33.98 10.63
CA ARG A 171 -4.26 -34.70 9.85
C ARG A 171 -3.99 -34.01 8.53
N LEU A 172 -5.03 -33.56 7.83
CA LEU A 172 -4.91 -32.85 6.57
C LEU A 172 -4.21 -31.49 6.75
N ASP A 173 -4.60 -30.72 7.76
CA ASP A 173 -3.96 -29.45 8.11
C ASP A 173 -2.46 -29.66 8.38
N SER A 174 -2.09 -30.74 9.08
CA SER A 174 -0.69 -31.09 9.31
C SER A 174 0.08 -31.37 8.02
N ILE A 175 -0.51 -32.09 7.06
CA ILE A 175 0.12 -32.40 5.76
C ILE A 175 0.31 -31.12 4.96
N PHE A 176 -0.72 -30.29 4.87
CA PHE A 176 -0.63 -29.02 4.15
C PHE A 176 0.36 -28.06 4.81
N ASN A 177 0.43 -28.01 6.14
CA ASN A 177 1.42 -27.20 6.83
C ASN A 177 2.85 -27.64 6.47
N GLN A 178 3.12 -28.95 6.40
CA GLN A 178 4.42 -29.45 5.95
C GLN A 178 4.73 -29.04 4.50
N GLN A 179 3.76 -29.19 3.60
CA GLN A 179 3.92 -28.77 2.20
C GLN A 179 4.12 -27.26 2.07
N MET A 180 3.41 -26.44 2.86
CA MET A 180 3.62 -24.99 2.89
C MET A 180 5.01 -24.64 3.40
N ILE A 181 5.53 -25.31 4.44
CA ILE A 181 6.89 -25.10 4.93
C ILE A 181 7.93 -25.41 3.85
N GLU A 182 7.75 -26.51 3.12
CA GLU A 182 8.65 -26.87 2.00
C GLU A 182 8.59 -25.84 0.86
N VAL A 183 7.38 -25.44 0.47
CA VAL A 183 7.18 -24.42 -0.56
C VAL A 183 7.79 -23.09 -0.13
N ASP A 184 7.54 -22.65 1.10
CA ASP A 184 8.08 -21.41 1.66
C ASP A 184 9.61 -21.43 1.69
N SER A 185 10.23 -22.56 2.05
CA SER A 185 11.69 -22.71 1.99
C SER A 185 12.25 -22.54 0.57
N ILE A 186 11.56 -23.08 -0.44
CA ILE A 186 12.00 -22.93 -1.84
C ILE A 186 11.77 -21.50 -2.32
N THR A 187 10.59 -20.93 -2.09
CA THR A 187 10.23 -19.58 -2.59
C THR A 187 11.06 -18.50 -1.91
N THR A 188 11.35 -18.62 -0.61
CA THR A 188 12.21 -17.66 0.11
C THR A 188 13.65 -17.66 -0.40
N ASN A 189 14.26 -18.83 -0.59
CA ASN A 189 15.61 -18.93 -1.16
C ASN A 189 15.65 -18.39 -2.60
N SER A 190 14.67 -18.76 -3.43
CA SER A 190 14.59 -18.25 -4.80
C SER A 190 14.40 -16.73 -4.84
N LEU A 191 13.57 -16.17 -3.94
CA LEU A 191 13.37 -14.72 -3.88
C LEU A 191 14.66 -13.99 -3.48
N ILE A 192 15.46 -14.55 -2.57
CA ILE A 192 16.78 -13.99 -2.23
C ILE A 192 17.66 -13.92 -3.48
N GLU A 193 17.75 -15.00 -4.26
CA GLU A 193 18.59 -15.04 -5.46
C GLU A 193 18.10 -14.10 -6.56
N ILE A 194 16.79 -14.04 -6.81
CA ILE A 194 16.17 -13.06 -7.71
C ILE A 194 16.51 -11.64 -7.25
N THR A 195 16.38 -11.36 -5.96
CA THR A 195 16.63 -10.04 -5.40
C THR A 195 18.10 -9.63 -5.49
N LYS A 196 19.04 -10.57 -5.26
CA LYS A 196 20.47 -10.34 -5.50
C LYS A 196 20.76 -10.00 -6.97
N LYS A 197 20.07 -10.66 -7.90
CA LYS A 197 20.28 -10.52 -9.34
C LYS A 197 19.66 -9.23 -9.92
N TYR A 198 18.45 -8.88 -9.51
CA TYR A 198 17.65 -7.83 -10.15
C TYR A 198 17.30 -6.66 -9.23
N GLY A 199 17.67 -6.71 -7.95
CA GLY A 199 17.22 -5.77 -6.92
C GLY A 199 15.83 -6.12 -6.39
N TYR A 200 15.31 -5.28 -5.48
CA TYR A 200 13.97 -5.44 -4.91
C TYR A 200 12.89 -5.47 -6.00
N GLN A 201 11.93 -6.39 -5.85
CA GLN A 201 10.79 -6.53 -6.75
C GLN A 201 9.51 -6.32 -5.96
N ASP A 202 8.68 -5.34 -6.34
CA ASP A 202 7.52 -4.90 -5.56
C ASP A 202 6.57 -6.04 -5.19
N LYS A 203 6.26 -6.93 -6.14
CA LYS A 203 5.39 -8.09 -5.90
C LYS A 203 5.99 -9.17 -4.98
N GLY A 204 7.30 -9.13 -4.74
CA GLY A 204 7.96 -10.02 -3.78
C GLY A 204 7.42 -9.88 -2.35
N TRP A 205 6.75 -8.77 -2.03
CA TRP A 205 6.15 -8.52 -0.72
C TRP A 205 5.23 -9.65 -0.24
N ILE A 206 4.52 -10.35 -1.15
CA ILE A 206 3.61 -11.46 -0.80
C ILE A 206 4.38 -12.60 -0.12
N ILE A 207 5.56 -12.92 -0.65
CA ILE A 207 6.42 -13.97 -0.07
C ILE A 207 6.99 -13.49 1.27
N LEU A 208 7.39 -12.21 1.37
CA LEU A 208 7.83 -11.63 2.64
C LEU A 208 6.72 -11.72 3.69
N TRP A 209 5.48 -11.40 3.30
CA TRP A 209 4.30 -11.44 4.15
C TRP A 209 4.08 -12.84 4.73
N HIS A 210 4.35 -13.92 4.00
CA HIS A 210 4.23 -15.28 4.55
C HIS A 210 5.32 -15.64 5.56
N GLN A 211 6.41 -14.87 5.63
CA GLN A 211 7.47 -15.01 6.63
C GLN A 211 7.28 -14.12 7.86
N ARG A 212 6.11 -13.50 8.02
CA ARG A 212 5.78 -12.56 9.11
C ARG A 212 5.62 -13.18 10.51
N GLY A 213 5.60 -14.51 10.61
CA GLY A 213 5.37 -15.23 11.87
C GLY A 213 6.53 -15.10 12.86
N GLN A 214 6.81 -16.15 13.63
CA GLN A 214 7.87 -16.11 14.66
C GLN A 214 9.27 -15.80 14.08
N GLU A 215 9.50 -16.09 12.80
CA GLU A 215 10.75 -15.78 12.11
C GLU A 215 10.99 -14.28 11.92
N TYR A 216 9.95 -13.43 11.91
CA TYR A 216 10.09 -11.99 11.66
C TYR A 216 10.98 -11.28 12.68
N LYS A 217 10.84 -11.60 13.97
CA LYS A 217 11.72 -11.05 15.03
C LYS A 217 12.89 -11.98 15.40
N ASN A 218 13.03 -13.12 14.74
CA ASN A 218 14.16 -14.02 14.95
C ASN A 218 15.43 -13.41 14.35
N GLU A 219 16.34 -12.97 15.23
CA GLU A 219 17.63 -12.40 14.85
C GLU A 219 18.51 -13.38 14.07
N ASN A 220 18.24 -14.69 14.13
CA ASN A 220 18.98 -15.71 13.39
C ASN A 220 18.35 -16.07 12.03
N SER A 221 17.17 -15.51 11.71
CA SER A 221 16.49 -15.79 10.45
C SER A 221 17.32 -15.30 9.26
N LYS A 222 17.83 -16.23 8.44
CA LYS A 222 18.62 -15.90 7.25
C LYS A 222 17.84 -15.00 6.28
N PHE A 223 16.53 -15.27 6.15
CA PHE A 223 15.63 -14.50 5.30
C PHE A 223 15.54 -13.05 5.76
N TRP A 224 15.23 -12.81 7.03
CA TRP A 224 15.08 -11.44 7.54
C TRP A 224 16.41 -10.70 7.74
N LYS A 225 17.52 -11.41 7.98
CA LYS A 225 18.88 -10.82 7.91
C LYS A 225 19.18 -10.23 6.53
N PHE A 226 18.67 -10.86 5.47
CA PHE A 226 18.82 -10.36 4.11
C PHE A 226 17.84 -9.22 3.80
N PHE A 227 16.54 -9.42 4.07
CA PHE A 227 15.51 -8.47 3.62
C PHE A 227 15.36 -7.23 4.50
N LYS A 228 15.60 -7.27 5.83
CA LYS A 228 15.43 -6.06 6.67
C LYS A 228 16.37 -4.92 6.26
N PRO A 229 17.68 -5.14 6.09
CA PRO A 229 18.58 -4.07 5.65
C PRO A 229 18.26 -3.58 4.24
N LEU A 230 17.87 -4.49 3.35
CA LEU A 230 17.45 -4.14 1.98
C LEU A 230 16.22 -3.24 2.00
N ILE A 231 15.15 -3.63 2.70
CA ILE A 231 13.92 -2.84 2.79
C ILE A 231 14.19 -1.48 3.41
N LYS A 232 15.02 -1.41 4.46
CA LYS A 232 15.40 -0.13 5.06
C LYS A 232 16.05 0.79 4.01
N LYS A 233 16.96 0.25 3.20
CA LYS A 233 17.58 0.99 2.09
C LYS A 233 16.56 1.39 1.01
N GLU A 234 15.60 0.54 0.69
CA GLU A 234 14.51 0.89 -0.24
C GLU A 234 13.61 2.00 0.32
N ILE A 235 13.40 2.07 1.63
CA ILE A 235 12.71 3.19 2.30
C ILE A 235 13.52 4.48 2.17
N GLU A 236 14.81 4.44 2.52
CA GLU A 236 15.71 5.59 2.41
C GLU A 236 15.78 6.12 0.96
N ASN A 237 15.75 5.22 -0.02
CA ASN A 237 15.71 5.55 -1.45
C ASN A 237 14.35 6.05 -1.94
N GLY A 238 13.31 6.03 -1.09
CA GLY A 238 11.94 6.40 -1.45
C GLY A 238 11.23 5.38 -2.35
N ASN A 239 11.71 4.13 -2.45
CA ASN A 239 11.03 3.09 -3.21
C ASN A 239 9.95 2.36 -2.40
N LEU A 240 10.08 2.34 -1.06
CA LEU A 240 9.11 1.79 -0.14
C LEU A 240 8.71 2.84 0.91
N HIS A 241 7.45 2.84 1.34
CA HIS A 241 7.01 3.76 2.38
C HIS A 241 7.49 3.27 3.75
N LYS A 242 7.83 4.19 4.66
CA LYS A 242 8.34 3.86 6.01
C LYS A 242 7.37 3.04 6.87
N SER A 243 6.09 2.98 6.49
CA SER A 243 5.09 2.11 7.13
C SER A 243 5.17 0.64 6.71
N PHE A 244 6.10 0.25 5.82
CA PHE A 244 6.19 -1.11 5.27
C PHE A 244 6.11 -2.20 6.36
N PHE A 245 6.77 -2.01 7.50
CA PHE A 245 6.80 -3.00 8.58
C PHE A 245 5.59 -2.96 9.51
N ALA A 246 4.69 -1.98 9.41
CA ALA A 246 3.60 -1.80 10.38
C ALA A 246 2.71 -3.04 10.50
N MET A 247 2.33 -3.65 9.37
CA MET A 247 1.50 -4.85 9.37
C MET A 247 2.24 -6.09 9.89
N PHE A 248 3.57 -6.15 9.72
CA PHE A 248 4.40 -7.22 10.27
C PHE A 248 4.53 -7.10 11.80
N ASP A 249 4.72 -5.87 12.29
CA ASP A 249 4.76 -5.58 13.71
C ASP A 249 3.42 -5.91 14.39
N ASP A 250 2.29 -5.55 13.76
CA ASP A 250 0.97 -5.88 14.29
C ASP A 250 0.69 -7.38 14.30
N GLU A 251 1.01 -8.12 13.23
CA GLU A 251 0.84 -9.58 13.22
C GLU A 251 1.69 -10.24 14.33
N TYR A 252 2.93 -9.81 14.47
CA TYR A 252 3.82 -10.35 15.51
C TYR A 252 3.26 -10.08 16.91
N GLU A 253 2.81 -8.85 17.20
CA GLU A 253 2.25 -8.53 18.52
C GLU A 253 0.88 -9.20 18.75
N ILE A 254 0.08 -9.43 17.71
CA ILE A 254 -1.16 -10.21 17.79
C ILE A 254 -0.83 -11.65 18.23
N ILE A 255 0.15 -12.30 17.59
CA ILE A 255 0.54 -13.67 17.92
C ILE A 255 1.03 -13.78 19.37
N ASN A 256 1.81 -12.80 19.85
CA ASN A 256 2.47 -12.89 21.15
C ASN A 256 1.65 -12.33 22.32
N SER A 257 0.79 -11.35 22.07
CA SER A 257 0.06 -10.63 23.13
C SER A 257 -1.44 -10.50 22.89
N GLY A 258 -1.94 -10.89 21.71
CA GLY A 258 -3.32 -10.68 21.30
C GLY A 258 -3.67 -9.21 21.05
N LYS A 259 -2.69 -8.34 20.83
CA LYS A 259 -2.87 -6.89 20.67
C LYS A 259 -2.16 -6.33 19.44
N GLN A 260 -2.60 -5.16 18.98
CA GLN A 260 -2.01 -4.42 17.87
C GLN A 260 -1.19 -3.20 18.36
N VAL A 261 -0.17 -2.81 17.59
CA VAL A 261 0.64 -1.60 17.82
C VAL A 261 0.08 -0.41 17.07
N TYR A 262 -0.22 -0.62 15.79
CA TYR A 262 -0.62 0.41 14.81
C TYR A 262 -2.09 0.29 14.40
N GLY A 263 -2.71 -0.87 14.56
CA GLY A 263 -4.13 -1.05 14.24
C GLY A 263 -4.38 -1.36 12.76
N THR A 264 -3.45 -2.04 12.08
CA THR A 264 -3.58 -2.40 10.66
C THR A 264 -4.69 -3.43 10.39
N TYR A 265 -5.18 -4.11 11.43
CA TYR A 265 -6.33 -5.02 11.38
C TYR A 265 -7.57 -4.36 11.96
N SER A 266 -8.03 -3.29 11.31
CA SER A 266 -9.12 -2.43 11.79
C SER A 266 -10.49 -3.13 11.91
N ASP A 267 -10.72 -4.18 11.13
CA ASP A 267 -11.93 -5.00 11.23
C ASP A 267 -11.95 -5.90 12.48
N TYR A 268 -10.82 -6.01 13.20
CA TYR A 268 -10.62 -6.94 14.32
C TYR A 268 -10.30 -6.26 15.64
N PHE A 269 -10.58 -4.96 15.82
CA PHE A 269 -10.28 -4.26 17.08
C PHE A 269 -10.92 -4.89 18.33
N GLU A 270 -12.08 -5.53 18.19
CA GLU A 270 -12.77 -6.23 19.28
C GLU A 270 -12.04 -7.52 19.71
N VAL A 271 -11.31 -8.16 18.78
CA VAL A 271 -10.58 -9.41 19.03
C VAL A 271 -9.12 -9.12 19.39
N TYR A 272 -8.53 -8.16 18.70
CA TYR A 272 -7.15 -7.74 18.85
C TYR A 272 -7.10 -6.23 19.14
N PRO A 273 -7.33 -5.81 20.40
CA PRO A 273 -7.34 -4.39 20.74
C PRO A 273 -5.97 -3.74 20.55
N ILE A 274 -5.95 -2.42 20.38
CA ILE A 274 -4.71 -1.65 20.32
C ILE A 274 -4.08 -1.57 21.72
N LYS A 275 -2.78 -1.84 21.81
CA LYS A 275 -2.02 -1.92 23.07
C LYS A 275 -2.11 -0.66 23.93
N ASP A 276 -2.05 0.50 23.29
CA ASP A 276 -2.18 1.81 23.92
C ASP A 276 -2.97 2.74 22.99
N ILE A 277 -4.25 2.94 23.26
CA ILE A 277 -5.09 3.78 22.41
C ILE A 277 -4.72 5.27 22.50
N SER A 278 -4.21 5.73 23.65
CA SER A 278 -3.93 7.16 23.87
C SER A 278 -2.76 7.67 23.03
N GLY A 279 -1.73 6.84 22.82
CA GLY A 279 -0.55 7.17 22.03
C GLY A 279 -0.62 6.79 20.55
N ILE A 280 -1.76 6.28 20.05
CA ILE A 280 -1.82 5.67 18.71
C ILE A 280 -1.53 6.64 17.58
N ASP A 281 -2.11 7.85 17.60
CA ASP A 281 -1.97 8.81 16.51
C ASP A 281 -0.52 9.32 16.40
N ALA A 282 0.17 9.44 17.53
CA ALA A 282 1.59 9.77 17.55
C ALA A 282 2.44 8.66 16.90
N ARG A 283 2.15 7.39 17.18
CA ARG A 283 2.83 6.25 16.53
C ARG A 283 2.54 6.19 15.04
N LEU A 284 1.28 6.36 14.64
CA LEU A 284 0.88 6.40 13.22
C LEU A 284 1.60 7.51 12.47
N LYS A 285 1.69 8.71 13.07
CA LYS A 285 2.44 9.84 12.50
C LYS A 285 3.93 9.50 12.29
N GLN A 286 4.56 8.83 13.24
CA GLN A 286 5.97 8.43 13.13
C GLN A 286 6.21 7.50 11.93
N ILE A 287 5.28 6.60 11.63
CA ILE A 287 5.35 5.70 10.47
C ILE A 287 4.63 6.23 9.22
N GLY A 288 4.12 7.47 9.26
CA GLY A 288 3.55 8.15 8.08
C GLY A 288 2.11 7.75 7.74
N PHE A 289 1.40 7.08 8.65
CA PHE A 289 -0.02 6.81 8.52
C PHE A 289 -0.87 7.99 9.04
N PRO A 290 -2.10 8.15 8.52
CA PRO A 290 -3.05 9.12 9.05
C PRO A 290 -3.62 8.58 10.38
N PRO A 291 -4.23 9.44 11.22
CA PRO A 291 -4.99 8.98 12.38
C PRO A 291 -6.10 8.00 12.01
N LEU A 292 -6.46 7.07 12.90
CA LEU A 292 -7.45 6.01 12.62
C LEU A 292 -8.84 6.53 12.21
N LEU A 293 -9.22 7.75 12.64
CA LEU A 293 -10.45 8.40 12.18
C LEU A 293 -10.53 8.47 10.65
N TYR A 294 -9.39 8.64 9.98
CA TYR A 294 -9.31 8.72 8.54
C TYR A 294 -9.94 7.50 7.86
N ASP A 295 -9.57 6.29 8.28
CA ASP A 295 -10.11 5.07 7.67
C ASP A 295 -11.60 4.87 7.96
N LYS A 296 -12.10 5.37 9.10
CA LYS A 296 -13.54 5.40 9.37
C LYS A 296 -14.27 6.32 8.37
N LEU A 297 -13.78 7.53 8.17
CA LEU A 297 -14.45 8.51 7.30
C LEU A 297 -14.37 8.13 5.82
N ILE A 298 -13.20 7.67 5.36
CA ILE A 298 -12.94 7.40 3.95
C ILE A 298 -13.38 5.99 3.54
N TYR A 299 -13.15 4.98 4.39
CA TYR A 299 -13.38 3.57 4.05
C TYR A 299 -14.46 2.90 4.91
N GLY A 300 -15.07 3.60 5.86
CA GLY A 300 -16.13 3.04 6.72
C GLY A 300 -15.63 2.02 7.74
N LYS A 301 -14.34 2.04 8.08
CA LYS A 301 -13.75 1.12 9.07
C LYS A 301 -14.24 1.42 10.49
N LYS A 302 -14.21 0.40 11.35
CA LYS A 302 -14.52 0.55 12.78
C LYS A 302 -13.40 1.34 13.47
N LEU A 303 -13.75 2.03 14.55
CA LEU A 303 -12.78 2.60 15.48
C LEU A 303 -12.65 1.71 16.71
N PRO A 304 -11.45 1.63 17.30
CA PRO A 304 -11.26 0.93 18.57
C PRO A 304 -11.94 1.71 19.71
N GLU A 305 -12.27 0.98 20.79
CA GLU A 305 -12.84 1.57 21.99
C GLU A 305 -11.91 2.65 22.59
N GLY A 306 -12.49 3.76 23.05
CA GLY A 306 -11.75 4.85 23.69
C GLY A 306 -11.03 5.81 22.73
N TYR A 307 -11.22 5.68 21.41
CA TYR A 307 -10.66 6.62 20.44
C TYR A 307 -11.51 7.89 20.30
N THR A 308 -10.90 9.07 20.46
CA THR A 308 -11.63 10.35 20.67
C THR A 308 -11.29 11.49 19.71
N LEU A 309 -10.48 11.25 18.67
CA LEU A 309 -10.14 12.31 17.70
C LEU A 309 -11.41 12.78 16.95
N THR A 310 -11.58 14.10 16.77
CA THR A 310 -12.68 14.68 16.00
C THR A 310 -12.32 14.88 14.53
N GLU A 311 -13.33 15.05 13.67
CA GLU A 311 -13.12 15.32 12.24
C GLU A 311 -12.31 16.62 11.99
N ASP A 312 -12.62 17.69 12.73
CA ASP A 312 -11.89 18.95 12.63
C ASP A 312 -10.42 18.79 13.06
N GLN A 313 -10.16 18.04 14.13
CA GLN A 313 -8.80 17.74 14.57
C GLN A 313 -8.04 16.93 13.52
N LEU A 314 -8.67 15.92 12.92
CA LEU A 314 -8.10 15.16 11.81
C LEU A 314 -7.75 16.08 10.63
N TYR A 315 -8.68 16.93 10.20
CA TYR A 315 -8.45 17.82 9.06
C TYR A 315 -7.28 18.78 9.32
N GLN A 316 -7.20 19.37 10.52
CA GLN A 316 -6.08 20.24 10.90
C GLN A 316 -4.75 19.48 10.99
N GLU A 317 -4.75 18.25 11.51
CA GLU A 317 -3.55 17.42 11.52
C GLU A 317 -3.07 17.11 10.10
N LEU A 318 -3.97 16.71 9.17
CA LEU A 318 -3.61 16.45 7.78
C LEU A 318 -3.10 17.71 7.06
N LEU A 319 -3.77 18.86 7.24
CA LEU A 319 -3.29 20.15 6.73
C LEU A 319 -1.89 20.49 7.25
N SER A 320 -1.64 20.26 8.54
CA SER A 320 -0.34 20.56 9.15
C SER A 320 0.82 19.79 8.52
N ARG A 321 0.56 18.58 7.98
CA ARG A 321 1.56 17.69 7.37
C ARG A 321 2.01 18.12 5.98
N VAL A 322 1.22 18.94 5.31
CA VAL A 322 1.55 19.49 3.97
C VAL A 322 1.85 20.99 4.00
N LYS A 323 1.66 21.64 5.16
CA LYS A 323 1.89 23.07 5.34
C LYS A 323 3.31 23.47 4.95
N GLY A 324 3.45 24.49 4.11
CA GLY A 324 4.73 24.95 3.57
C GLY A 324 5.10 24.33 2.22
N TYR A 325 4.32 23.34 1.76
CA TYR A 325 4.37 22.77 0.40
C TYR A 325 3.09 23.05 -0.39
N ASP A 326 2.12 23.70 0.26
CA ASP A 326 0.82 24.04 -0.29
C ASP A 326 0.82 25.36 -1.08
#